data_AF-A0A2E4GS18-F1
#
_entry.id   AF-A0A2E4GS18-F1
#
_cell.length_a   1.000
_cell.length_b   1.000
_cell.length_c   1.000
_cell.angle_alpha   90.00
_cell.angle_beta   90.00
_cell.angle_gamma   90.00
#
_symmetry.space_group_name_H-M   'P 1'
#
loop_
_entity.id
_entity.type
_entity.pdbx_description
1 polymer ?
#
loop_
_entity_poly.entity_id
_entity_poly.type
_entity_poly.pdbx_seq_one_letter_code
_entity_poly.pdbx_strand_id
1 'polypeptide(L)'
;MVEQSNDSSVPETPTLVLAPWSGTWDTDDPDANFKEEVAAYGLLDPLETLDGLSKRLGIPVGGLARYVLAKWATGGSEGMLHVGGTTVQRMHTTCQTAEKRDTVEARLAAYDELRQIVDWLRVPIEDPKTYNN
;
A
#
# COMPACT_ATOMS: atom_id res chain seq x y z
N MET A 1 40.06 35.89 10.30
CA MET A 1 40.15 34.93 11.42
C MET A 1 38.84 35.02 12.17
N VAL A 2 37.84 34.14 12.04
CA VAL A 2 37.68 32.83 11.39
C VAL A 2 36.23 32.80 10.92
N GLU A 3 36.01 32.49 9.63
CA GLU A 3 34.73 31.94 9.16
C GLU A 3 34.55 30.55 9.76
N GLN A 4 33.36 30.24 10.26
CA GLN A 4 32.71 28.96 10.00
C GLN A 4 31.26 29.01 10.50
N SER A 5 30.38 29.42 9.59
CA SER A 5 29.02 28.90 9.53
C SER A 5 29.12 27.39 9.30
N ASN A 6 28.69 26.60 10.28
CA ASN A 6 28.41 25.18 10.07
C ASN A 6 26.90 24.99 10.18
N ASP A 7 26.19 25.40 9.12
CA ASP A 7 24.85 24.88 8.86
C ASP A 7 25.03 23.42 8.42
N SER A 8 24.74 22.51 9.33
CA SER A 8 24.73 21.07 9.06
C SER A 8 23.39 20.52 9.52
N SER A 9 22.32 21.02 8.93
CA SER A 9 21.01 20.38 8.96
C SER A 9 21.04 19.12 8.08
N VAL A 10 21.84 18.12 8.47
CA VAL A 10 21.63 16.75 7.99
C VAL A 10 20.25 16.36 8.52
N PRO A 11 19.27 16.05 7.67
CA PRO A 11 17.96 15.63 8.17
C PRO A 11 18.17 14.39 9.03
N GLU A 12 17.74 14.46 10.29
CA GLU A 12 17.79 13.30 11.18
C GLU A 12 17.09 12.12 10.50
N THR A 13 17.82 11.00 10.36
CA THR A 13 17.23 9.80 9.79
C THR A 13 16.38 9.14 10.88
N PRO A 14 15.06 9.02 10.70
CA PRO A 14 14.20 8.45 11.72
C PRO A 14 14.56 6.98 11.95
N THR A 15 14.58 6.56 13.22
CA THR A 15 14.68 5.15 13.60
C THR A 15 13.28 4.55 13.68
N LEU A 16 13.02 3.49 12.90
CA LEU A 16 11.75 2.77 12.89
C LEU A 16 11.89 1.43 13.61
N VAL A 17 10.98 1.15 14.55
CA VAL A 17 10.88 -0.15 15.21
C VAL A 17 9.74 -0.93 14.56
N LEU A 18 10.04 -2.09 13.98
CA LEU A 18 9.06 -2.97 13.34
C LEU A 18 8.38 -3.88 14.38
N ALA A 19 7.64 -3.28 15.32
CA ALA A 19 6.90 -4.03 16.31
C ALA A 19 5.61 -4.62 15.70
N PRO A 20 5.26 -5.89 15.99
CA PRO A 20 3.95 -6.41 15.61
C PRO A 20 2.85 -5.63 16.35
N TRP A 21 1.72 -5.42 15.68
CA TRP A 21 0.56 -4.79 16.29
C TRP A 21 -0.47 -5.85 16.69
N SER A 22 -0.96 -5.77 17.92
CA SER A 22 -2.03 -6.64 18.43
C SER A 22 -3.01 -5.80 19.24
N GLY A 23 -3.97 -5.18 18.56
CA GLY A 23 -5.04 -4.42 19.20
C GLY A 23 -6.40 -5.11 19.09
N THR A 24 -7.36 -4.57 19.84
CA THR A 24 -8.79 -4.91 19.70
C THR A 24 -9.51 -3.73 19.06
N TRP A 25 -10.63 -3.99 18.40
CA TRP A 25 -11.49 -2.98 17.78
C TRP A 25 -12.95 -3.26 18.08
N ASP A 26 -13.78 -2.23 17.95
CA ASP A 26 -15.23 -2.35 18.12
C ASP A 26 -15.85 -3.11 16.94
N THR A 27 -17.00 -3.73 17.17
CA THR A 27 -17.71 -4.51 16.14
C THR A 27 -18.13 -3.66 14.92
N ASP A 28 -18.38 -2.37 15.13
CA ASP A 28 -18.82 -1.43 14.09
C ASP A 28 -17.67 -0.58 13.53
N ASP A 29 -16.41 -0.94 13.81
CA ASP A 29 -15.24 -0.23 13.32
C ASP A 29 -15.12 -0.36 11.79
N PRO A 30 -15.19 0.75 11.02
CA PRO A 30 -15.15 0.70 9.56
C PRO A 30 -13.82 0.16 9.02
N ASP A 31 -12.75 0.21 9.83
CA ASP A 31 -11.40 -0.24 9.48
C ASP A 31 -11.06 -1.60 10.11
N ALA A 32 -12.03 -2.30 10.71
CA ALA A 32 -11.85 -3.59 11.39
C ALA A 32 -11.08 -4.60 10.52
N ASN A 33 -11.45 -4.74 9.26
CA ASN A 33 -10.80 -5.68 8.32
C ASN A 33 -9.32 -5.34 8.11
N PHE A 34 -8.98 -4.05 8.04
CA PHE A 34 -7.60 -3.62 7.84
C PHE A 34 -6.77 -3.84 9.10
N LYS A 35 -7.33 -3.56 10.28
CA LYS A 35 -6.70 -3.85 11.57
C LYS A 35 -6.46 -5.35 11.76
N GLU A 36 -7.42 -6.18 11.38
CA GLU A 36 -7.28 -7.64 11.37
C GLU A 36 -6.13 -8.09 10.47
N GLU A 37 -6.05 -7.54 9.26
CA GLU A 37 -4.95 -7.83 8.33
C GLU A 37 -3.59 -7.40 8.89
N VAL A 38 -3.48 -6.19 9.45
CA VAL A 38 -2.25 -5.70 10.10
C VAL A 38 -1.81 -6.63 11.24
N ALA A 39 -2.75 -7.07 12.07
CA ALA A 39 -2.45 -8.02 13.15
C ALA A 39 -1.99 -9.38 12.62
N ALA A 40 -2.64 -9.90 11.58
CA ALA A 40 -2.28 -11.17 10.95
C ALA A 40 -0.89 -11.12 10.30
N TYR A 41 -0.56 -10.04 9.58
CA TYR A 41 0.77 -9.84 9.00
C TYR A 41 1.86 -9.59 10.05
N GLY A 42 1.49 -9.10 11.24
CA GLY A 42 2.41 -8.99 12.38
C GLY A 42 3.00 -10.33 12.85
N LEU A 43 2.45 -11.47 12.41
CA LEU A 43 3.00 -12.81 12.68
C LEU A 43 4.22 -13.14 11.80
N LEU A 44 4.45 -12.39 10.74
CA LEU A 44 5.57 -12.59 9.82
C LEU A 44 6.77 -11.73 10.24
N ASP A 45 7.98 -12.28 10.12
CA ASP A 45 9.20 -11.50 10.23
C ASP A 45 9.62 -10.97 8.84
N PRO A 46 9.48 -9.67 8.55
CA PRO A 46 9.86 -9.10 7.26
C PRO A 46 11.38 -9.16 7.01
N LEU A 47 12.20 -9.31 8.06
CA LEU A 47 13.65 -9.30 7.93
C LEU A 47 14.19 -10.57 7.26
N GLU A 48 13.52 -11.72 7.35
CA GLU A 48 13.98 -12.95 6.69
C GLU A 48 14.17 -12.74 5.18
N THR A 49 13.21 -12.09 4.53
CA THR A 49 13.25 -11.81 3.09
C THR A 49 14.27 -10.72 2.78
N LEU A 50 14.30 -9.65 3.58
CA LEU A 50 15.19 -8.51 3.36
C LEU A 50 16.66 -8.89 3.59
N ASP A 51 16.98 -9.74 4.54
CA ASP A 51 18.32 -10.27 4.80
C ASP A 51 18.81 -11.11 3.62
N GLY A 52 17.94 -11.97 3.08
CA GLY A 52 18.24 -12.75 1.87
C GLY A 52 18.57 -11.85 0.68
N LEU A 53 17.78 -10.80 0.46
CA LEU A 53 18.01 -9.82 -0.59
C LEU A 53 19.28 -9.01 -0.35
N SER A 54 19.52 -8.59 0.90
CA SER A 54 20.69 -7.81 1.30
C SER A 54 21.98 -8.55 0.98
N LYS A 55 22.08 -9.83 1.36
CA LYS A 55 23.24 -10.69 1.07
C LYS A 55 23.48 -10.87 -0.43
N ARG A 56 22.42 -11.01 -1.23
CA ARG A 56 22.54 -11.22 -2.69
C ARG A 56 22.90 -9.95 -3.45
N LEU A 57 22.39 -8.79 -3.04
CA LEU A 57 22.48 -7.54 -3.78
C LEU A 57 23.55 -6.59 -3.23
N GLY A 58 24.07 -6.85 -2.02
CA GLY A 58 25.02 -5.95 -1.35
C GLY A 58 24.39 -4.64 -0.86
N ILE A 59 23.07 -4.59 -0.76
CA ILE A 59 22.32 -3.40 -0.29
C ILE A 59 22.01 -3.58 1.20
N PRO A 60 22.27 -2.58 2.07
CA PRO A 60 21.91 -2.67 3.48
C PRO A 60 20.41 -2.87 3.68
N VAL A 61 20.02 -3.70 4.65
CA VAL A 61 18.61 -3.99 5.00
C VAL A 61 17.80 -2.72 5.18
N GLY A 62 18.32 -1.72 5.89
CA GLY A 62 17.64 -0.43 6.06
C GLY A 62 17.39 0.33 4.75
N GLY A 63 18.27 0.17 3.75
CA GLY A 63 18.07 0.74 2.41
C GLY A 63 16.96 0.03 1.64
N LEU A 64 16.90 -1.31 1.73
CA LEU A 64 15.81 -2.10 1.15
C LEU A 64 14.48 -1.80 1.82
N ALA A 65 14.45 -1.72 3.16
CA ALA A 65 13.26 -1.33 3.92
C ALA A 65 12.78 0.07 3.53
N ARG A 66 13.68 1.05 3.44
CA ARG A 66 13.35 2.41 2.97
C ARG A 66 12.80 2.40 1.55
N TYR A 67 13.35 1.59 0.65
CA TYR A 67 12.82 1.44 -0.71
C TYR A 67 11.40 0.85 -0.70
N VAL A 68 11.15 -0.20 0.07
CA VAL A 68 9.82 -0.81 0.19
C VAL A 68 8.82 0.20 0.76
N LEU A 69 9.17 0.88 1.84
CA LEU A 69 8.32 1.91 2.46
C LEU A 69 8.07 3.07 1.50
N ALA A 70 9.09 3.61 0.81
CA ALA A 70 8.87 4.68 -0.16
C ALA A 70 8.01 4.20 -1.33
N LYS A 71 8.31 3.02 -1.90
CA LYS A 71 7.58 2.52 -3.06
C LYS A 71 6.11 2.23 -2.76
N TRP A 72 5.82 1.67 -1.59
CA TRP A 72 4.49 1.17 -1.27
C TRP A 72 3.70 2.04 -0.27
N ALA A 73 4.36 2.82 0.57
CA ALA A 73 3.66 3.78 1.42
C ALA A 73 3.42 5.13 0.71
N THR A 74 4.31 5.57 -0.19
CA THR A 74 4.17 6.88 -0.87
C THR A 74 3.79 6.80 -2.35
N GLY A 75 3.83 5.61 -2.96
CA GLY A 75 3.57 5.41 -4.39
C GLY A 75 2.08 5.35 -4.79
N GLY A 76 1.16 5.89 -3.99
CA GLY A 76 -0.28 5.80 -4.24
C GLY A 76 -0.92 4.46 -3.85
N SER A 77 -0.19 3.58 -3.17
CA SER A 77 -0.73 2.36 -2.55
C SER A 77 -1.40 2.60 -1.18
N GLU A 78 -1.47 3.86 -0.73
CA GLU A 78 -2.59 4.29 0.12
C GLU A 78 -3.92 3.92 -0.56
N GLY A 79 -3.99 3.98 -1.90
CA GLY A 79 -4.97 3.28 -2.70
C GLY A 79 -5.12 1.82 -2.25
N MET A 80 -4.17 0.91 -2.45
CA MET A 80 -4.33 -0.50 -2.04
C MET A 80 -4.66 -0.76 -0.55
N LEU A 81 -4.18 0.09 0.37
CA LEU A 81 -4.50 -0.02 1.81
C LEU A 81 -5.91 0.53 2.15
N HIS A 82 -6.38 1.55 1.43
CA HIS A 82 -7.66 2.25 1.64
C HIS A 82 -8.78 1.79 0.69
N VAL A 83 -8.42 1.16 -0.43
CA VAL A 83 -9.28 0.52 -1.45
C VAL A 83 -9.99 -0.69 -0.86
N GLY A 84 -9.40 -1.26 0.21
CA GLY A 84 -9.95 -2.35 1.00
C GLY A 84 -10.15 -3.63 0.18
N GLY A 85 -10.30 -4.76 0.88
CA GLY A 85 -10.84 -5.97 0.25
C GLY A 85 -12.16 -5.71 -0.50
N THR A 86 -12.88 -4.63 -0.15
CA THR A 86 -14.16 -4.19 -0.72
C THR A 86 -14.09 -3.81 -2.20
N THR A 87 -13.09 -3.07 -2.69
CA THR A 87 -13.03 -2.71 -4.11
C THR A 87 -12.61 -3.89 -4.99
N VAL A 88 -11.66 -4.72 -4.53
CA VAL A 88 -11.31 -5.97 -5.22
C VAL A 88 -12.51 -6.92 -5.24
N GLN A 89 -13.24 -7.02 -4.13
CA GLN A 89 -14.48 -7.78 -4.03
C GLN A 89 -15.57 -7.23 -4.95
N ARG A 90 -15.66 -5.89 -5.10
CA ARG A 90 -16.57 -5.25 -6.05
C ARG A 90 -16.22 -5.63 -7.49
N MET A 91 -14.96 -5.49 -7.89
CA MET A 91 -14.50 -5.92 -9.23
C MET A 91 -14.84 -7.39 -9.48
N HIS A 92 -14.57 -8.26 -8.50
CA HIS A 92 -14.87 -9.69 -8.60
C HIS A 92 -16.37 -9.96 -8.73
N THR A 93 -17.20 -9.27 -7.95
CA THR A 93 -18.67 -9.40 -7.97
C THR A 93 -19.26 -8.91 -9.30
N THR A 94 -18.73 -7.81 -9.84
CA THR A 94 -19.10 -7.28 -11.17
C THR A 94 -18.84 -8.33 -12.26
N CYS A 95 -17.67 -8.96 -12.25
CA CYS A 95 -17.35 -10.06 -13.16
C CYS A 95 -18.30 -11.25 -12.99
N GLN A 96 -18.48 -11.74 -11.76
CA GLN A 96 -19.36 -12.89 -11.49
C GLN A 96 -20.81 -12.63 -11.91
N THR A 97 -21.32 -11.42 -11.69
CA THR A 97 -22.69 -11.04 -12.06
C THR A 97 -22.88 -11.04 -13.57
N ALA A 98 -21.89 -10.53 -14.32
CA ALA A 98 -21.93 -10.57 -15.78
C ALA A 98 -21.84 -12.00 -16.31
N GLU A 99 -20.93 -12.82 -15.79
CA GLU A 99 -20.80 -14.23 -16.19
C GLU A 99 -22.06 -15.04 -15.87
N LYS A 100 -22.71 -14.78 -14.73
CA LYS A 100 -23.97 -15.47 -14.37
C LYS A 100 -25.13 -15.11 -15.31
N ARG A 101 -25.14 -13.89 -15.85
CA ARG A 101 -26.16 -13.45 -16.82
C ARG A 101 -25.87 -13.96 -18.23
N ASP A 102 -24.59 -14.15 -18.56
CA ASP A 102 -24.08 -14.66 -19.83
C ASP A 102 -24.65 -13.97 -21.07
N THR A 103 -24.73 -12.63 -21.02
CA THR A 103 -25.10 -11.82 -22.20
C THR A 103 -24.01 -10.83 -22.56
N VAL A 104 -23.99 -10.41 -23.83
CA VAL A 104 -23.05 -9.40 -24.32
C VAL A 104 -23.25 -8.07 -23.59
N GLU A 105 -24.50 -7.68 -23.36
CA GLU A 105 -24.86 -6.44 -22.67
C GLU A 105 -24.35 -6.45 -21.22
N ALA A 106 -24.48 -7.59 -20.52
CA ALA A 106 -23.98 -7.72 -19.15
C ALA A 106 -22.45 -7.65 -19.09
N ARG A 107 -21.75 -8.26 -20.05
CA ARG A 107 -20.28 -8.17 -20.19
C ARG A 107 -19.83 -6.74 -20.47
N LEU A 108 -20.51 -6.02 -21.36
CA LEU A 108 -20.21 -4.61 -21.67
C LEU A 108 -20.44 -3.69 -20.47
N ALA A 109 -21.53 -3.88 -19.74
CA ALA A 109 -21.81 -3.12 -18.52
C ALA A 109 -20.75 -3.35 -17.44
N ALA A 110 -20.35 -4.62 -17.24
CA ALA A 110 -19.27 -4.96 -16.32
C ALA A 110 -17.93 -4.35 -16.75
N TYR A 111 -17.61 -4.38 -18.05
CA TYR A 111 -16.40 -3.76 -18.56
C TYR A 111 -16.36 -2.25 -18.28
N ASP A 112 -17.46 -1.53 -18.48
CA ASP A 112 -17.49 -0.09 -18.21
C ASP A 112 -17.29 0.22 -16.72
N GLU A 113 -17.92 -0.55 -15.83
CA GLU A 113 -17.72 -0.38 -14.38
C GLU A 113 -16.26 -0.67 -13.99
N LEU A 114 -15.67 -1.77 -14.49
CA LEU A 114 -14.27 -2.08 -14.24
C LEU A 114 -13.34 -0.99 -14.75
N ARG A 115 -13.61 -0.46 -15.96
CA ARG A 115 -12.83 0.63 -16.55
C ARG A 115 -12.86 1.87 -15.66
N GLN A 116 -14.03 2.25 -15.13
CA GLN A 116 -14.14 3.39 -14.21
C GLN A 116 -13.32 3.18 -12.92
N ILE A 117 -13.32 1.96 -12.36
CA ILE A 117 -12.50 1.66 -11.19
C ILE A 117 -11.00 1.74 -11.53
N VAL A 118 -10.58 1.23 -12.69
CA VAL A 118 -9.19 1.32 -13.17
C VAL A 118 -8.77 2.76 -13.41
N ASP A 119 -9.63 3.58 -14.02
CA ASP A 119 -9.36 5.00 -14.26
C ASP A 119 -9.17 5.73 -12.93
N TRP A 120 -10.02 5.46 -11.93
CA TRP A 120 -9.88 6.00 -10.58
C TRP A 120 -8.58 5.55 -9.90
N LEU A 121 -8.19 4.28 -10.03
CA LEU A 121 -6.92 3.74 -9.51
C LEU A 121 -5.67 4.33 -10.21
N ARG A 122 -5.83 4.82 -11.45
CA ARG A 122 -4.72 5.35 -12.26
C ARG A 122 -4.38 6.81 -11.94
N VAL A 123 -5.35 7.60 -11.49
CA VAL A 123 -5.16 9.01 -11.06
C VAL A 123 -3.91 9.21 -10.18
N PRO A 124 -3.73 8.47 -9.06
CA PRO A 124 -2.57 8.64 -8.19
C PRO A 124 -1.22 8.24 -8.82
N ILE A 125 -1.23 7.39 -9.85
CA ILE A 125 -0.04 6.94 -10.56
C ILE A 125 0.44 8.02 -11.55
N GLU A 126 -0.51 8.74 -12.15
CA GLU A 126 -0.23 9.80 -13.14
C GLU A 126 0.10 11.15 -12.51
N ASP A 127 -0.48 11.45 -11.35
CA ASP A 127 -0.14 12.64 -10.57
C ASP A 127 0.24 12.27 -9.12
N PRO A 128 1.53 11.97 -8.87
CA PRO A 128 2.00 11.64 -7.53
C PRO A 128 1.83 12.78 -6.51
N LYS A 129 1.51 14.00 -6.93
CA LYS A 129 1.33 15.16 -6.03
C LYS A 129 -0.07 15.20 -5.39
N THR A 130 -1.00 14.36 -5.82
CA THR A 130 -2.38 14.38 -5.32
C THR A 130 -2.51 13.97 -3.84
N TYR A 131 -1.51 13.33 -3.24
CA TYR A 131 -1.49 12.97 -1.81
C TYR A 131 -0.77 13.98 -0.91
N ASN A 132 -0.31 15.11 -1.47
CA ASN A 132 0.53 16.06 -0.74
C ASN A 132 -0.28 17.22 -0.13
N ASN A 133 -1.42 16.91 0.51
CA ASN A 133 -2.23 17.87 1.29
C ASN A 133 -1.87 17.82 2.77
#